data_AF-A0A532V6V5-F1
#
_entry.id   AF-A0A532V6V5-F1
#
_cell.length_a   1.000
_cell.length_b   1.000
_cell.length_c   1.000
_cell.angle_alpha   90.00
_cell.angle_beta   90.00
_cell.angle_gamma   90.00
#
_symmetry.space_group_name_H-M   'P 1'
#
loop_
_entity.id
_entity.type
_entity.pdbx_description
1 polymer ?
#
loop_
_entity_poly.entity_id
_entity_poly.type
_entity_poly.pdbx_seq_one_letter_code
_entity_poly.pdbx_strand_id
1 'polypeptide(L)'
;MKEFKDLVSLVLRYKRGVIIGLTSLLIVDTAQLIIPLVVRGAINSLSLGQATGPLLARYALYVLGLVLLVAVFRYLWRYHIIGSSRKVEEYLRNKLLFHIHTLSPTFFDRSKTG
;
A
#
# COMPACT_ATOMS: atom_id res chain seq x y z
N MET A 1 -11.52 23.44 -9.97
CA MET A 1 -10.07 23.08 -10.07
C MET A 1 -9.23 23.54 -8.86
N LYS A 2 -9.45 24.72 -8.26
CA LYS A 2 -8.73 25.16 -7.03
C LYS A 2 -8.95 24.23 -5.83
N GLU A 3 -10.20 23.84 -5.57
CA GLU A 3 -10.58 22.89 -4.52
C GLU A 3 -9.78 21.57 -4.56
N PHE A 4 -9.57 21.01 -5.76
CA PHE A 4 -8.84 19.75 -5.93
C PHE A 4 -7.33 19.90 -5.66
N LYS A 5 -6.76 21.08 -5.96
CA LYS A 5 -5.36 21.40 -5.65
C LYS A 5 -5.11 21.51 -4.15
N ASP A 6 -6.07 22.03 -3.39
CA ASP A 6 -5.94 22.12 -1.93
C ASP A 6 -6.02 20.75 -1.26
N LEU A 7 -6.87 19.85 -1.76
CA LEU A 7 -6.92 18.45 -1.32
C LEU A 7 -5.60 17.72 -1.61
N VAL A 8 -5.07 17.87 -2.82
CA VAL A 8 -3.79 17.28 -3.21
C VAL A 8 -2.64 17.86 -2.39
N SER A 9 -2.64 19.16 -2.10
CA SER A 9 -1.68 19.83 -1.21
C SER A 9 -1.73 19.28 0.22
N LEU A 10 -2.91 18.91 0.71
CA LEU A 10 -3.11 18.34 2.03
C LEU A 10 -2.62 16.88 2.13
N VAL A 11 -2.89 16.08 1.10
CA VAL A 11 -2.30 14.73 0.94
C VAL A 11 -0.77 14.83 0.86
N LEU A 12 -0.28 15.84 0.13
CA LEU A 12 1.13 16.18 0.02
C LEU A 12 1.74 16.61 1.38
N ARG A 13 0.95 17.06 2.36
CA ARG A 13 1.43 17.35 3.73
C ARG A 13 1.84 16.07 4.48
N TYR A 14 1.24 14.92 4.14
CA TYR A 14 1.60 13.60 4.66
C TYR A 14 2.54 12.80 3.73
N LYS A 15 3.24 13.50 2.83
CA LYS A 15 4.18 12.95 1.82
C LYS A 15 5.10 11.84 2.33
N ARG A 16 5.63 11.96 3.55
CA ARG A 16 6.57 10.98 4.10
C ARG A 16 5.96 9.58 4.22
N GLY A 17 4.72 9.48 4.71
CA GLY A 17 4.03 8.19 4.83
C GLY A 17 3.68 7.61 3.46
N VAL A 18 3.25 8.45 2.52
CA VAL A 18 2.94 8.03 1.16
C VAL A 18 4.19 7.56 0.41
N ILE A 19 5.31 8.27 0.52
CA ILE A 19 6.58 7.89 -0.11
C ILE A 19 7.09 6.57 0.48
N ILE A 20 7.12 6.41 1.80
CA ILE A 20 7.55 5.16 2.46
C ILE A 20 6.66 4.00 2.04
N GLY A 21 5.33 4.21 2.01
CA GLY A 21 4.38 3.20 1.57
C GLY A 21 4.56 2.82 0.10
N LEU A 22 4.77 3.80 -0.78
CA LEU A 22 4.99 3.59 -2.21
C LEU A 22 6.30 2.86 -2.48
N THR A 23 7.40 3.26 -1.84
CA THR A 23 8.69 2.56 -1.96
C THR A 23 8.57 1.13 -1.46
N SER A 24 7.88 0.90 -0.34
CA SER A 24 7.62 -0.45 0.18
C SER A 24 6.79 -1.30 -0.79
N LEU A 25 5.80 -0.69 -1.47
CA LEU A 25 4.98 -1.37 -2.47
C LEU A 25 5.82 -1.78 -3.69
N LEU A 26 6.67 -0.88 -4.20
CA LEU A 26 7.58 -1.19 -5.32
C LEU A 26 8.51 -2.36 -4.98
N ILE A 27 9.05 -2.40 -3.76
CA ILE A 27 9.90 -3.51 -3.28
C ILE A 27 9.10 -4.82 -3.26
N VAL A 28 7.88 -4.80 -2.73
CA VAL A 28 7.00 -5.97 -2.66
C VAL A 28 6.67 -6.51 -4.06
N ASP A 29 6.35 -5.63 -5.00
CA ASP A 29 5.99 -6.02 -6.36
C ASP A 29 7.21 -6.59 -7.10
N THR A 30 8.38 -5.95 -6.94
CA THR A 30 9.63 -6.47 -7.51
C THR A 30 9.98 -7.84 -6.94
N ALA A 31 9.87 -8.02 -5.62
CA ALA A 31 10.13 -9.31 -4.98
C ALA A 31 9.16 -10.40 -5.46
N GLN A 32 7.88 -10.07 -5.65
CA GLN A 32 6.90 -11.00 -6.21
C GLN A 32 7.22 -11.43 -7.65
N LEU A 33 7.81 -10.54 -8.47
CA LEU A 33 8.27 -10.88 -9.81
C LEU A 33 9.53 -11.75 -9.82
N ILE A 34 10.37 -11.66 -8.77
CA ILE A 34 11.58 -12.49 -8.65
C ILE A 34 11.24 -13.93 -8.26
N ILE A 35 10.22 -14.15 -7.41
CA ILE A 35 9.78 -15.50 -7.00
C ILE A 35 9.59 -16.47 -8.19
N PRO A 36 8.81 -16.15 -9.24
CA PRO A 36 8.62 -17.06 -10.37
C PRO A 36 9.90 -17.28 -11.19
N LEU A 37 10.85 -16.35 -11.19
CA LEU A 37 12.15 -16.54 -11.83
C LEU A 37 13.02 -17.54 -11.06
N VAL A 38 13.00 -17.47 -9.72
CA VAL A 38 13.69 -18.42 -8.85
C VAL A 38 13.08 -19.82 -9.00
N VAL A 39 11.75 -19.92 -9.02
CA VAL A 39 11.03 -21.18 -9.26
C VAL A 39 11.34 -21.74 -10.65
N ARG A 40 11.38 -20.89 -11.68
CA ARG A 40 11.79 -21.30 -13.04
C ARG A 40 13.20 -21.90 -13.05
N GLY A 41 14.14 -21.29 -12.33
CA GLY A 41 15.49 -21.84 -12.17
C GLY A 41 15.48 -23.24 -11.58
N ALA A 42 14.71 -23.46 -10.52
CA ALA A 42 14.56 -24.76 -9.89
C ALA A 42 13.96 -25.82 -10.84
N ILE A 43 12.90 -25.44 -11.58
CA ILE A 43 12.26 -26.32 -12.58
C ILE A 43 13.26 -26.67 -13.69
N ASN A 44 14.02 -25.71 -14.20
CA ASN A 44 15.01 -25.97 -15.23
C ASN A 44 16.11 -26.93 -14.75
N SER A 45 16.60 -26.77 -13.52
CA SER A 45 17.57 -27.70 -12.93
C SER A 45 17.01 -29.11 -12.81
N LEU A 46 15.72 -29.25 -12.48
CA LEU A 46 15.02 -30.54 -12.46
C LEU A 46 14.91 -31.14 -13.88
N SER A 47 14.48 -30.35 -14.86
CA SER A 47 14.31 -30.80 -16.25
C SER A 47 15.62 -31.21 -16.92
N LEU A 48 16.74 -30.56 -16.58
CA LEU A 48 18.07 -30.90 -17.09
C LEU A 48 18.74 -32.08 -16.36
N GLY A 49 18.08 -32.67 -15.36
CA GLY A 49 18.64 -33.74 -14.53
C GLY A 49 19.82 -33.30 -13.64
N GLN A 50 20.04 -32.00 -13.49
CA GLN A 50 21.12 -31.40 -12.69
C GLN A 50 20.67 -31.08 -11.25
N ALA A 51 19.41 -31.36 -10.92
CA ALA A 51 18.84 -31.08 -9.61
C ALA A 51 19.46 -31.97 -8.53
N THR A 52 20.29 -31.34 -7.70
CA THR A 52 20.81 -31.94 -6.46
C THR A 52 19.93 -31.52 -5.28
N GLY A 53 19.76 -32.39 -4.28
CA GLY A 53 19.02 -32.06 -3.05
C GLY A 53 19.45 -30.73 -2.40
N PRO A 54 20.76 -30.45 -2.24
CA PRO A 54 21.25 -29.17 -1.73
C PRO A 54 20.88 -27.97 -2.61
N LEU A 55 20.87 -28.14 -3.93
CA LEU A 55 20.51 -27.08 -4.88
C LEU A 55 19.03 -26.72 -4.77
N LEU A 56 18.16 -27.72 -4.66
CA LEU A 56 16.72 -27.52 -4.44
C LEU A 56 16.42 -26.88 -3.09
N ALA A 57 17.12 -27.31 -2.02
CA ALA A 57 17.01 -26.67 -0.71
C ALA A 57 17.41 -25.19 -0.76
N ARG A 58 18.43 -24.84 -1.54
CA ARG A 58 18.85 -23.45 -1.74
C ARG A 58 17.77 -22.62 -2.47
N TYR A 59 17.14 -23.17 -3.52
CA TYR A 59 16.00 -22.52 -4.18
C TYR A 59 14.82 -22.31 -3.22
N ALA A 60 14.49 -23.31 -2.40
CA ALA A 60 13.43 -23.20 -1.39
C ALA A 60 13.74 -22.10 -0.37
N LEU A 61 14.99 -22.01 0.12
CA LEU A 61 15.42 -20.96 1.03
C LEU A 61 15.33 -19.55 0.40
N TYR A 62 15.67 -19.40 -0.88
CA TYR A 62 15.51 -18.13 -1.58
C TYR A 62 14.04 -17.71 -1.68
N VAL A 63 13.15 -18.63 -2.04
CA VAL A 63 11.70 -18.35 -2.08
C VAL A 63 11.19 -17.99 -0.69
N LEU A 64 11.60 -18.73 0.34
CA LEU A 64 11.17 -18.48 1.71
C LEU A 64 11.61 -17.10 2.21
N GLY A 65 12.86 -16.71 1.92
CA GLY A 65 13.38 -15.37 2.21
C GLY A 65 12.61 -14.26 1.48
N LEU A 66 12.30 -14.46 0.19
CA LEU A 66 11.52 -13.50 -0.60
C LEU A 66 10.10 -13.35 -0.06
N VAL A 67 9.44 -14.46 0.33
CA VAL A 67 8.09 -14.43 0.89
C VAL A 67 8.06 -13.70 2.25
N LEU A 68 9.05 -13.94 3.11
CA LEU A 68 9.18 -13.21 4.38
C LEU A 68 9.38 -11.72 4.16
N LEU A 69 10.24 -11.34 3.21
CA LEU A 69 10.44 -9.94 2.83
C LEU A 69 9.13 -9.33 2.34
N VAL A 70 8.43 -10.01 1.42
CA VAL A 70 7.11 -9.58 0.94
C VAL A 70 6.14 -9.40 2.09
N ALA A 71 6.09 -10.31 3.08
CA ALA A 71 5.18 -10.20 4.21
C ALA A 71 5.46 -8.95 5.08
N VAL A 72 6.73 -8.68 5.42
CA VAL A 72 7.13 -7.53 6.22
C VAL A 72 6.81 -6.22 5.50
N PHE A 73 7.26 -6.08 4.25
CA PHE A 73 6.98 -4.87 3.49
C PHE A 73 5.50 -4.73 3.15
N ARG A 74 4.77 -5.85 3.00
CA ARG A 74 3.30 -5.86 2.81
C ARG A 74 2.57 -5.23 4.00
N TYR A 75 3.02 -5.55 5.21
CA TYR A 75 2.51 -4.91 6.42
C TYR A 75 2.85 -3.41 6.46
N LEU A 76 4.10 -3.04 6.15
CA LEU A 76 4.55 -1.65 6.18
C LEU A 76 3.78 -0.75 5.21
N TRP A 77 3.61 -1.14 3.94
CA TRP A 77 2.88 -0.30 3.00
C TRP A 77 1.41 -0.18 3.38
N ARG A 78 0.78 -1.26 3.87
CA ARG A 78 -0.62 -1.23 4.27
C ARG A 78 -0.83 -0.28 5.45
N TYR A 79 0.07 -0.31 6.43
CA TYR A 79 0.04 0.61 7.57
C TYR A 79 0.21 2.07 7.12
N HIS A 80 1.20 2.35 6.28
CA HIS A 80 1.52 3.72 5.88
C HIS A 80 0.51 4.33 4.90
N ILE A 81 0.05 3.58 3.90
CA ILE A 81 -0.90 4.08 2.91
C ILE A 81 -2.30 4.21 3.50
N ILE A 82 -2.83 3.16 4.15
CA ILE A 82 -4.17 3.22 4.74
C ILE A 82 -4.19 4.18 5.92
N GLY A 83 -3.16 4.18 6.76
CA GLY A 83 -3.03 5.12 7.88
C GLY A 83 -3.00 6.58 7.41
N SER A 84 -2.27 6.88 6.33
CA SER A 84 -2.28 8.22 5.74
C SER A 84 -3.65 8.59 5.14
N SER A 85 -4.33 7.64 4.50
CA SER A 85 -5.67 7.85 3.95
C SER A 85 -6.69 8.18 5.04
N ARG A 86 -6.67 7.45 6.15
CA ARG A 86 -7.58 7.69 7.30
C ARG A 86 -7.38 9.08 7.92
N LYS A 87 -6.14 9.55 8.04
CA LYS A 87 -5.85 10.92 8.55
C LYS A 87 -6.40 12.01 7.63
N VAL A 88 -6.32 11.79 6.32
CA VAL A 88 -6.90 12.72 5.33
C VAL A 88 -8.42 12.69 5.41
N GLU A 89 -9.03 11.50 5.52
CA GLU A 89 -10.48 11.36 5.68
C GLU A 89 -10.99 12.05 6.96
N GLU A 90 -10.33 11.84 8.09
CA GLU A 90 -10.65 12.48 9.37
C GLU A 90 -10.61 14.00 9.26
N TYR A 91 -9.57 14.56 8.64
CA TYR A 91 -9.47 16.00 8.42
C TYR A 91 -10.62 16.53 7.56
N LEU A 92 -10.97 15.84 6.47
CA LEU A 92 -12.06 16.25 5.59
C LEU A 92 -13.42 16.15 6.28
N ARG A 93 -13.65 15.09 7.05
CA ARG A 93 -14.87 14.93 7.85
C ARG A 93 -15.01 16.05 8.88
N ASN A 94 -13.94 16.37 9.61
CA ASN A 94 -13.96 17.45 10.60
C ASN A 94 -14.21 18.82 9.94
N LYS A 95 -13.58 19.09 8.79
CA LYS A 95 -13.81 20.34 8.05
C LYS A 95 -15.26 20.46 7.56
N LEU A 96 -15.82 19.36 7.03
CA LEU A 96 -17.20 19.31 6.57
C LEU A 96 -18.18 19.52 7.73
N LEU A 97 -17.99 18.81 8.86
CA LEU A 97 -18.84 18.94 10.03
C LEU A 97 -18.79 20.35 10.63
N PHE A 98 -17.60 20.94 10.72
CA PHE A 98 -17.45 22.33 11.18
C PHE A 98 -18.21 23.29 10.27
N HIS A 99 -18.12 23.12 8.95
CA HIS A 99 -18.86 23.96 8.02
C HIS A 99 -20.37 23.77 8.14
N ILE A 100 -20.86 22.54 8.28
CA ILE A 100 -22.29 22.25 8.47
C ILE A 100 -22.81 22.95 9.73
N HIS A 101 -22.05 22.92 10.83
CA HIS A 101 -22.44 23.59 12.08
C HIS A 101 -22.53 25.13 11.96
N THR A 102 -21.88 25.74 10.96
CA THR A 102 -21.98 27.19 10.70
C THR A 102 -23.19 27.59 9.85
N LEU A 103 -23.95 26.62 9.32
CA LEU A 103 -25.12 26.89 8.48
C LEU A 103 -26.36 27.24 9.33
N SER A 104 -27.25 28.06 8.76
CA SER A 104 -28.47 28.49 9.44
C SER A 104 -29.50 27.37 9.54
N PRO A 105 -30.45 27.44 10.50
CA PRO A 105 -31.53 26.46 10.65
C PRO A 105 -32.35 26.24 9.35
N THR A 106 -32.53 27.30 8.55
CA THR A 106 -33.26 27.28 7.28
C THR A 106 -32.62 26.37 6.23
N PHE A 107 -31.31 26.11 6.33
CA PHE A 107 -30.62 25.14 5.48
C PHE A 107 -31.05 23.71 5.81
N PHE A 108 -31.17 23.39 7.09
CA PHE A 108 -31.55 22.05 7.57
C PHE A 108 -33.03 21.73 7.32
N ASP A 109 -33.90 22.75 7.22
CA ASP A 109 -35.29 22.56 6.79
C ASP A 109 -35.41 22.13 5.32
N ARG A 110 -34.43 22.49 4.47
CA ARG A 110 -34.44 22.18 3.03
C ARG A 110 -33.61 20.94 2.67
N SER A 111 -32.66 20.54 3.50
CA SER A 111 -31.75 19.42 3.26
C SER A 111 -31.89 18.37 4.35
N LYS A 112 -32.41 17.19 3.99
CA LYS A 112 -32.51 16.03 4.90
C LYS A 112 -31.13 15.56 5.33
N THR A 113 -30.99 15.25 6.62
CA THR A 113 -29.73 14.91 7.29
C THR A 113 -29.35 13.42 7.24
N GLY A 114 -30.03 12.63 6.39
CA GLY A 114 -29.87 11.16 6.31
C GLY A 114 -29.43 10.69 4.94
#